data_AF-A0A2P4T1M3-F1
#
_entry.id   AF-A0A2P4T1M3-F1
#
_cell.length_a   1.000
_cell.length_b   1.000
_cell.length_c   1.000
_cell.angle_alpha   90.00
_cell.angle_beta   90.00
_cell.angle_gamma   90.00
#
_symmetry.space_group_name_H-M   'P 1'
#
loop_
_entity.id
_entity.type
_entity.pdbx_description
1 polymer ?
#
loop_
_entity_poly.entity_id
_entity_poly.type
_entity_poly.pdbx_seq_one_letter_code
_entity_poly.pdbx_strand_id
1 'polypeptide(L)'
;MSNDSSNVSTTKVPEGVAGAPNEAALLALMERTGYSMIQENGQRKYGGPPPGWDGLHPPRGCEVFVGKIPRDVYEDELVPVFESVGRIYEMRLMMDFDGKNRGYAFVMYTQKHEAKRAVRELNNYEIRPGRLLGVCCSVDNCRLFIGGIPKMKKREEILEEIAKVTEGVLDVIVYASAADKMKNRGFAFVEYESHRAAAMARRKLMPGRIQLWGHQIAVDWAEPEIDVDEDVMETVKILYVRNLMIETTEDTIKKVFGQFNPGCVERVKKIRDYAFVHFTTREDAIHAMNNLNGVELEGSCLEVTLAKPVDKEQYTRYQKAAKGGAAATPEVTQQPNYVYSCDPYTLAYYGYPYNALIGPNRDYFVKG
;
A
#
# COMPACT_ATOMS: atom_id res chain seq x y z
N MET A 1 -6.70 40.87 -56.35
CA MET A 1 -7.80 40.49 -55.43
C MET A 1 -7.34 39.25 -54.72
N SER A 2 -6.88 39.44 -53.48
CA SER A 2 -6.48 38.37 -52.57
C SER A 2 -7.71 37.55 -52.20
N ASN A 3 -7.62 36.22 -52.25
CA ASN A 3 -8.59 35.37 -51.56
C ASN A 3 -7.78 34.39 -50.72
N ASP A 4 -7.62 34.78 -49.46
CA ASP A 4 -7.00 34.02 -48.39
C ASP A 4 -8.06 33.03 -47.88
N SER A 5 -7.85 31.74 -48.12
CA SER A 5 -8.72 30.69 -47.57
C SER A 5 -7.96 30.00 -46.45
N SER A 6 -8.28 30.45 -45.24
CA SER A 6 -7.86 29.91 -43.95
C SER A 6 -7.91 28.39 -43.93
N ASN A 7 -6.73 27.78 -43.79
CA ASN A 7 -6.57 26.36 -43.56
C ASN A 7 -6.94 26.08 -42.09
N VAL A 8 -8.20 25.71 -41.84
CA VAL A 8 -8.66 25.30 -40.51
C VAL A 8 -8.00 23.94 -40.22
N SER A 9 -6.95 23.96 -39.41
CA SER A 9 -6.32 22.75 -38.89
C SER A 9 -7.34 22.02 -38.03
N THR A 10 -7.90 20.92 -38.56
CA THR A 10 -8.73 19.99 -37.81
C THR A 10 -7.86 19.27 -36.79
N THR A 11 -7.82 19.83 -35.58
CA THR A 11 -7.20 19.20 -34.42
C THR A 11 -7.95 17.89 -34.17
N LYS A 12 -7.31 16.75 -34.48
CA LYS A 12 -7.87 15.43 -34.17
C LYS A 12 -8.01 15.31 -32.66
N VAL A 13 -9.24 15.19 -32.19
CA VAL A 13 -9.56 14.97 -30.78
C VAL A 13 -8.91 13.65 -30.33
N PRO A 14 -8.14 13.63 -29.22
CA PRO A 14 -7.54 12.41 -28.71
C PRO A 14 -8.61 11.34 -28.42
N GLU A 15 -8.29 10.09 -28.75
CA GLU A 15 -9.21 8.94 -28.62
C GLU A 15 -9.78 8.74 -27.20
N GLY A 16 -9.09 9.26 -26.16
CA GLY A 16 -9.56 9.22 -24.78
C GLY A 16 -10.49 10.35 -24.33
N VAL A 17 -10.71 11.36 -25.19
CA VAL A 17 -11.52 12.55 -24.89
C VAL A 17 -12.71 12.68 -25.85
N ALA A 18 -12.59 12.14 -27.05
CA ALA A 18 -13.62 12.15 -28.07
C ALA A 18 -14.92 11.47 -27.58
N GLY A 19 -16.04 12.18 -27.67
CA GLY A 19 -17.36 11.68 -27.29
C GLY A 19 -17.68 11.76 -25.80
N ALA A 20 -16.79 12.34 -24.98
CA ALA A 20 -17.07 12.60 -23.57
C ALA A 20 -18.11 13.74 -23.41
N PRO A 21 -19.01 13.69 -22.41
CA PRO A 21 -20.02 14.74 -22.21
C PRO A 21 -19.42 16.14 -21.95
N ASN A 22 -18.17 16.18 -21.48
CA ASN A 22 -17.39 17.37 -21.15
C ASN A 22 -16.18 17.56 -22.10
N GLU A 23 -16.24 17.03 -23.32
CA GLU A 23 -15.14 17.04 -24.31
C GLU A 23 -14.47 18.43 -24.47
N ALA A 24 -15.26 19.50 -24.63
CA ALA A 24 -14.73 20.85 -24.80
C ALA A 24 -13.93 21.34 -23.58
N ALA A 25 -14.39 21.01 -22.36
CA ALA A 25 -13.70 21.38 -21.13
C ALA A 25 -12.41 20.58 -20.95
N LEU A 26 -12.42 19.30 -21.31
CA LEU A 26 -11.21 18.44 -21.30
C LEU A 26 -10.17 18.92 -22.32
N LEU A 27 -10.59 19.31 -23.53
CA LEU A 27 -9.70 19.89 -24.53
C LEU A 27 -9.06 21.20 -24.05
N ALA A 28 -9.87 22.10 -23.47
CA ALA A 28 -9.37 23.35 -22.90
C ALA A 28 -8.38 23.09 -21.74
N LEU A 29 -8.65 22.07 -20.92
CA LEU A 29 -7.74 21.66 -19.85
C LEU A 29 -6.40 21.15 -20.42
N MET A 30 -6.43 20.32 -21.46
CA MET A 30 -5.21 19.83 -22.13
C MET A 30 -4.41 20.95 -22.76
N GLU A 31 -5.07 21.90 -23.43
CA GLU A 31 -4.40 23.06 -24.04
C GLU A 31 -3.76 23.96 -22.98
N ARG A 32 -4.48 24.25 -21.88
CA ARG A 32 -3.98 25.08 -20.77
C ARG A 32 -2.75 24.47 -20.09
N THR A 33 -2.76 23.15 -19.89
CA THR A 33 -1.77 22.47 -19.04
C THR A 33 -0.65 21.81 -19.84
N GLY A 34 -0.89 21.52 -21.12
CA GLY A 34 -0.01 20.73 -21.98
C GLY A 34 -0.03 19.22 -21.70
N TYR A 35 -0.86 18.75 -20.76
CA TYR A 35 -0.95 17.34 -20.39
C TYR A 35 -1.72 16.55 -21.44
N SER A 36 -1.29 15.31 -21.68
CA SER A 36 -2.04 14.35 -22.50
C SER A 36 -3.20 13.74 -21.72
N MET A 37 -4.23 13.28 -22.44
CA MET A 37 -5.28 12.43 -21.88
C MET A 37 -5.46 11.17 -22.72
N ILE A 38 -5.44 10.02 -22.05
CA ILE A 38 -5.54 8.70 -22.68
C ILE A 38 -6.53 7.84 -21.90
N GLN A 39 -7.48 7.21 -22.59
CA GLN A 39 -8.42 6.28 -21.97
C GLN A 39 -8.07 4.84 -22.33
N GLU A 40 -7.79 4.01 -21.32
CA GLU A 40 -7.38 2.61 -21.47
C GLU A 40 -7.99 1.75 -20.37
N ASN A 41 -8.55 0.58 -20.73
CA ASN A 41 -9.00 -0.44 -19.78
C ASN A 41 -9.94 0.09 -18.66
N GLY A 42 -10.84 1.02 -19.01
CA GLY A 42 -11.77 1.63 -18.04
C GLY A 42 -11.12 2.68 -17.12
N GLN A 43 -9.97 3.22 -17.48
CA GLN A 43 -9.31 4.34 -16.78
C GLN A 43 -9.06 5.46 -17.78
N ARG A 44 -9.40 6.70 -17.42
CA ARG A 44 -8.97 7.88 -18.17
C ARG A 44 -7.84 8.54 -17.39
N LYS A 45 -6.69 8.63 -18.05
CA LYS A 45 -5.43 9.10 -17.47
C LYS A 45 -5.14 10.48 -18.00
N TYR A 46 -4.91 11.42 -17.09
CA TYR A 46 -4.42 12.76 -17.34
C TYR A 46 -2.93 12.80 -16.95
N GLY A 47 -2.04 13.06 -17.90
CA GLY A 47 -0.59 13.10 -17.70
C GLY A 47 0.11 11.75 -17.77
N GLY A 48 1.10 11.58 -16.89
CA GLY A 48 2.00 10.44 -16.82
C GLY A 48 3.11 10.47 -17.88
N PRO A 49 4.08 11.42 -17.85
CA PRO A 49 4.45 12.39 -16.82
C PRO A 49 4.00 13.85 -17.14
N PRO A 50 4.33 14.86 -16.31
CA PRO A 50 4.14 16.26 -16.66
C PRO A 50 4.85 16.68 -17.96
N PRO A 51 4.38 17.72 -18.68
CA PRO A 51 5.07 18.24 -19.85
C PRO A 51 6.51 18.69 -19.49
N GLY A 52 7.47 18.24 -20.30
CA GLY A 52 8.89 18.52 -20.09
C GLY A 52 9.49 17.85 -18.83
N TRP A 53 8.92 16.74 -18.37
CA TRP A 53 9.45 16.01 -17.21
C TRP A 53 10.59 15.08 -17.59
N ASP A 54 11.80 15.41 -17.11
CA ASP A 54 13.01 14.57 -17.23
C ASP A 54 13.34 13.79 -15.95
N GLY A 55 12.47 13.88 -14.93
CA GLY A 55 12.67 13.21 -13.64
C GLY A 55 12.29 11.72 -13.68
N LEU A 56 12.68 10.99 -12.64
CA LEU A 56 12.22 9.61 -12.43
C LEU A 56 10.71 9.58 -12.11
N HIS A 57 10.11 8.42 -12.31
CA HIS A 57 8.74 8.17 -11.86
C HIS A 57 8.63 8.37 -10.34
N PRO A 58 7.57 9.04 -9.82
CA PRO A 58 7.41 9.26 -8.40
C PRO A 58 7.45 7.95 -7.60
N PRO A 59 8.13 7.94 -6.44
CA PRO A 59 8.17 6.77 -5.57
C PRO A 59 6.83 6.52 -4.86
N ARG A 60 6.75 5.41 -4.13
CA ARG A 60 5.58 5.07 -3.30
C ARG A 60 5.27 6.17 -2.29
N GLY A 61 3.98 6.34 -2.01
CA GLY A 61 3.48 7.39 -1.10
C GLY A 61 3.31 8.77 -1.74
N CYS A 62 3.59 8.92 -3.03
CA CYS A 62 3.27 10.13 -3.81
C CYS A 62 1.83 10.12 -4.36
N GLU A 63 1.04 9.05 -4.15
CA GLU A 63 -0.31 8.93 -4.66
C GLU A 63 -1.38 9.05 -3.57
N VAL A 64 -2.48 9.73 -3.89
CA VAL A 64 -3.69 9.78 -3.05
C VAL A 64 -4.87 9.11 -3.74
N PHE A 65 -5.70 8.44 -2.95
CA PHE A 65 -7.01 7.97 -3.37
C PHE A 65 -8.04 9.08 -3.15
N VAL A 66 -8.87 9.31 -4.16
CA VAL A 66 -9.95 10.28 -4.15
C VAL A 66 -11.26 9.54 -4.36
N GLY A 67 -12.12 9.51 -3.34
CA GLY A 67 -13.43 8.87 -3.38
C GLY A 67 -14.57 9.87 -3.20
N LYS A 68 -15.81 9.35 -3.24
CA LYS A 68 -17.05 10.15 -3.15
C LYS A 68 -17.17 11.19 -4.27
N ILE A 69 -16.52 10.94 -5.40
CA ILE A 69 -16.63 11.80 -6.58
C ILE A 69 -18.04 11.68 -7.14
N PRO A 70 -18.79 12.77 -7.35
CA PRO A 70 -20.07 12.73 -8.05
C PRO A 70 -19.89 12.12 -9.45
N ARG A 71 -20.89 11.34 -9.92
CA ARG A 71 -20.81 10.56 -11.17
C ARG A 71 -20.63 11.39 -12.45
N ASP A 72 -20.84 12.69 -12.34
CA ASP A 72 -20.79 13.71 -13.37
C ASP A 72 -19.71 14.77 -13.13
N VAL A 73 -18.79 14.52 -12.19
CA VAL A 73 -17.57 15.31 -11.96
C VAL A 73 -16.39 14.61 -12.60
N TYR A 74 -15.60 15.34 -13.37
CA TYR A 74 -14.52 14.79 -14.18
C TYR A 74 -13.23 15.61 -14.01
N GLU A 75 -12.21 15.31 -14.80
CA GLU A 75 -10.86 15.87 -14.69
C GLU A 75 -10.84 17.40 -14.85
N ASP A 76 -11.75 17.99 -15.63
CA ASP A 76 -11.87 19.44 -15.78
C ASP A 76 -12.20 20.16 -14.47
N GLU A 77 -12.92 19.51 -13.55
CA GLU A 77 -13.19 20.03 -12.21
C GLU A 77 -12.20 19.52 -11.16
N LEU A 78 -11.74 18.27 -11.28
CA LEU A 78 -10.84 17.65 -10.31
C LEU A 78 -9.42 18.21 -10.44
N VAL A 79 -8.86 18.32 -11.65
CA VAL A 79 -7.47 18.76 -11.86
C VAL A 79 -7.20 20.14 -11.25
N PRO A 80 -8.04 21.18 -11.43
CA PRO A 80 -7.86 22.48 -10.78
C PRO A 80 -7.79 22.42 -9.25
N VAL A 81 -8.52 21.50 -8.62
CA VAL A 81 -8.50 21.33 -7.16
C VAL A 81 -7.21 20.66 -6.72
N PHE A 82 -6.81 19.57 -7.36
CA PHE A 82 -5.61 18.83 -6.96
C PHE A 82 -4.30 19.52 -7.37
N GLU A 83 -4.30 20.32 -8.45
CA GLU A 83 -3.13 21.12 -8.88
C GLU A 83 -2.83 22.27 -7.91
N SER A 84 -3.82 22.71 -7.10
CA SER A 84 -3.63 23.75 -6.07
C SER A 84 -2.68 23.31 -4.93
N VAL A 85 -2.55 22.01 -4.70
CA VAL A 85 -1.69 21.46 -3.65
C VAL A 85 -0.25 21.27 -4.13
N GLY A 86 -0.08 20.78 -5.35
CA GLY A 86 1.22 20.39 -5.89
C GLY A 86 1.15 19.94 -7.34
N ARG A 87 2.31 19.68 -7.94
CA ARG A 87 2.39 19.29 -9.35
C ARG A 87 1.88 17.86 -9.52
N ILE A 88 0.79 17.69 -10.27
CA ILE A 88 0.24 16.38 -10.60
C ILE A 88 1.17 15.68 -11.59
N TYR A 89 1.67 14.50 -11.24
CA TYR A 89 2.40 13.62 -12.15
C TYR A 89 1.43 12.88 -13.09
N GLU A 90 0.39 12.29 -12.51
CA GLU A 90 -0.66 11.55 -13.21
C GLU A 90 -1.97 11.62 -12.40
N MET A 91 -3.11 11.78 -13.07
CA MET A 91 -4.43 11.55 -12.47
C MET A 91 -5.14 10.44 -13.25
N ARG A 92 -5.67 9.43 -12.55
CA ARG A 92 -6.41 8.30 -13.14
C ARG A 92 -7.84 8.30 -12.64
N LEU A 93 -8.77 8.75 -13.47
CA LEU A 93 -10.20 8.67 -13.20
C LEU A 93 -10.73 7.32 -13.67
N MET A 94 -11.40 6.59 -12.78
CA MET A 94 -11.96 5.29 -13.12
C MET A 94 -13.30 5.48 -13.83
N MET A 95 -13.44 4.89 -15.01
CA MET A 95 -14.58 5.10 -15.91
C MET A 95 -15.38 3.81 -16.08
N ASP A 96 -16.69 3.95 -16.16
CA ASP A 96 -17.60 2.86 -16.51
C ASP A 96 -17.85 2.81 -18.02
N PHE A 97 -18.41 1.72 -18.52
CA PHE A 97 -18.70 1.55 -19.94
C PHE A 97 -19.79 2.49 -20.45
N ASP A 98 -20.61 3.04 -19.54
CA ASP A 98 -21.65 4.04 -19.86
C ASP A 98 -21.11 5.47 -19.99
N GLY A 99 -19.79 5.67 -19.84
CA GLY A 99 -19.13 6.98 -19.93
C GLY A 99 -19.15 7.80 -18.65
N LYS A 100 -19.79 7.33 -17.57
CA LYS A 100 -19.71 7.97 -16.26
C LYS A 100 -18.47 7.54 -15.50
N ASN A 101 -18.02 8.36 -14.56
CA ASN A 101 -16.97 7.92 -13.65
C ASN A 101 -17.52 6.87 -12.66
N ARG A 102 -16.63 6.12 -12.01
CA ARG A 102 -16.94 5.10 -10.99
C ARG A 102 -17.00 5.65 -9.57
N GLY A 103 -16.92 6.97 -9.40
CA GLY A 103 -16.97 7.67 -8.12
C GLY A 103 -15.64 7.74 -7.37
N TYR A 104 -14.54 7.36 -8.02
CA TYR A 104 -13.20 7.46 -7.45
C TYR A 104 -12.12 7.64 -8.51
N ALA A 105 -10.99 8.22 -8.08
CA ALA A 105 -9.80 8.49 -8.87
C ALA A 105 -8.54 8.27 -8.03
N PHE A 106 -7.40 8.20 -8.70
CA PHE A 106 -6.08 8.24 -8.09
C PHE A 106 -5.34 9.47 -8.60
N VAL A 107 -4.65 10.18 -7.71
CA VAL A 107 -3.84 11.36 -8.07
C VAL A 107 -2.43 11.13 -7.55
N MET A 108 -1.50 10.97 -8.48
CA MET A 108 -0.08 10.87 -8.20
C MET A 108 0.57 12.25 -8.33
N TYR A 109 1.22 12.70 -7.27
CA TYR A 109 2.03 13.90 -7.24
C TYR A 109 3.48 13.62 -7.61
N THR A 110 4.23 14.67 -7.93
CA THR A 110 5.67 14.53 -8.16
C THR A 110 6.46 14.23 -6.89
N GLN A 111 5.97 14.66 -5.72
CA GLN A 111 6.66 14.53 -4.45
C GLN A 111 5.75 13.98 -3.32
N LYS A 112 6.34 13.20 -2.41
CA LYS A 112 5.63 12.54 -1.29
C LYS A 112 4.92 13.54 -0.37
N HIS A 113 5.56 14.68 -0.09
CA HIS A 113 4.98 15.69 0.80
C HIS A 113 3.74 16.38 0.21
N GLU A 114 3.62 16.47 -1.12
CA GLU A 114 2.44 17.01 -1.81
C GLU A 114 1.24 16.09 -1.61
N ALA A 115 1.43 14.77 -1.71
CA ALA A 115 0.39 13.78 -1.42
C ALA A 115 -0.11 13.86 0.03
N LYS A 116 0.80 13.97 1.01
CA LYS A 116 0.44 14.17 2.42
C LYS A 116 -0.36 15.46 2.62
N ARG A 117 0.06 16.56 1.97
CA ARG A 117 -0.68 17.84 2.00
C ARG A 117 -2.07 17.70 1.39
N ALA A 118 -2.22 17.00 0.27
CA ALA A 118 -3.52 16.79 -0.37
C ALA A 118 -4.50 16.07 0.55
N VAL A 119 -4.05 15.07 1.31
CA VAL A 119 -4.90 14.40 2.31
C VAL A 119 -5.34 15.36 3.41
N ARG A 120 -4.46 16.24 3.89
CA ARG A 120 -4.79 17.21 4.96
C ARG A 120 -5.70 18.34 4.46
N GLU A 121 -5.44 18.85 3.28
CA GLU A 121 -6.08 20.06 2.74
C GLU A 121 -7.36 19.75 1.95
N LEU A 122 -7.42 18.61 1.24
CA LEU A 122 -8.52 18.30 0.31
C LEU A 122 -9.48 17.21 0.81
N ASN A 123 -9.19 16.55 1.92
CA ASN A 123 -10.16 15.63 2.51
C ASN A 123 -11.35 16.42 3.07
N ASN A 124 -12.57 16.02 2.69
CA ASN A 124 -13.80 16.77 2.88
C ASN A 124 -13.87 18.11 2.13
N TYR A 125 -13.09 18.29 1.05
CA TYR A 125 -13.24 19.45 0.17
C TYR A 125 -14.60 19.41 -0.54
N GLU A 126 -15.33 20.53 -0.50
CA GLU A 126 -16.63 20.68 -1.15
C GLU A 126 -16.46 21.01 -2.64
N ILE A 127 -16.49 20.00 -3.50
CA ILE A 127 -16.31 20.18 -4.95
C ILE A 127 -17.52 20.88 -5.58
N ARG A 128 -18.71 20.62 -5.04
CA ARG A 128 -19.99 21.22 -5.41
C ARG A 128 -20.87 21.30 -4.16
N PRO A 129 -21.92 22.16 -4.12
CA PRO A 129 -22.77 22.31 -2.95
C PRO A 129 -23.27 20.97 -2.38
N GLY A 130 -22.91 20.68 -1.13
CA GLY A 130 -23.23 19.44 -0.40
C GLY A 130 -22.47 18.19 -0.84
N ARG A 131 -21.44 18.31 -1.69
CA ARG A 131 -20.65 17.18 -2.22
C ARG A 131 -19.21 17.27 -1.77
N LEU A 132 -18.88 16.49 -0.75
CA LEU A 132 -17.54 16.44 -0.15
C LEU A 132 -16.72 15.28 -0.74
N LEU A 133 -15.50 15.59 -1.18
CA LEU A 133 -14.52 14.57 -1.59
C LEU A 133 -13.98 13.83 -0.37
N GLY A 134 -13.72 12.54 -0.52
CA GLY A 134 -12.93 11.77 0.46
C GLY A 134 -11.51 11.60 -0.08
N VAL A 135 -10.51 12.16 0.59
CA VAL A 135 -9.10 12.05 0.17
C VAL A 135 -8.32 11.32 1.25
N CYS A 136 -7.62 10.25 0.88
CA CYS A 136 -6.73 9.52 1.78
C CYS A 136 -5.48 9.05 1.03
N CYS A 137 -4.42 8.69 1.78
CA CYS A 137 -3.22 8.13 1.17
C CYS A 137 -3.60 6.91 0.31
N SER A 138 -3.07 6.85 -0.92
CA SER A 138 -3.26 5.66 -1.75
C SER A 138 -2.55 4.49 -1.12
N VAL A 139 -3.20 3.33 -1.17
CA VAL A 139 -2.60 2.08 -0.70
C VAL A 139 -2.13 1.34 -1.93
N ASP A 140 -0.84 1.50 -2.23
CA ASP A 140 -0.18 0.82 -3.34
C ASP A 140 -0.05 -0.66 -3.01
N ASN A 141 -1.06 -1.46 -3.40
CA ASN A 141 -0.98 -2.90 -3.22
C ASN A 141 -0.05 -3.49 -4.27
N CYS A 142 1.26 -3.42 -4.00
CA CYS A 142 2.33 -3.90 -4.88
C CYS A 142 2.93 -5.22 -4.38
N ARG A 143 2.32 -5.83 -3.36
CA ARG A 143 2.85 -7.04 -2.72
C ARG A 143 1.87 -8.19 -2.91
N LEU A 144 2.38 -9.32 -3.39
CA LEU A 144 1.61 -10.55 -3.50
C LEU A 144 2.03 -11.53 -2.41
N PHE A 145 1.06 -12.23 -1.85
CA PHE A 145 1.27 -13.45 -1.09
C PHE A 145 1.37 -14.63 -2.07
N ILE A 146 2.40 -15.45 -1.93
CA ILE A 146 2.55 -16.71 -2.66
C ILE A 146 2.69 -17.85 -1.66
N GLY A 147 1.66 -18.70 -1.55
CA GLY A 147 1.65 -19.92 -0.77
C GLY A 147 1.91 -21.17 -1.61
N GLY A 148 2.18 -22.30 -0.93
CA GLY A 148 2.49 -23.57 -1.59
C GLY A 148 3.97 -23.70 -1.98
N ILE A 149 4.83 -22.86 -1.42
CA ILE A 149 6.27 -22.88 -1.67
C ILE A 149 6.90 -24.06 -0.89
N PRO A 150 7.78 -24.86 -1.52
CA PRO A 150 8.50 -25.91 -0.82
C PRO A 150 9.35 -25.35 0.35
N LYS A 151 9.26 -25.97 1.52
CA LYS A 151 9.81 -25.44 2.79
C LYS A 151 11.33 -25.30 2.83
N MET A 152 12.06 -25.94 1.94
CA MET A 152 13.52 -25.87 1.84
C MET A 152 14.02 -24.75 0.93
N LYS A 153 13.13 -24.07 0.19
CA LYS A 153 13.52 -23.04 -0.75
C LYS A 153 13.90 -21.74 -0.06
N LYS A 154 15.02 -21.15 -0.46
CA LYS A 154 15.52 -19.87 0.04
C LYS A 154 14.97 -18.70 -0.76
N ARG A 155 15.10 -17.49 -0.19
CA ARG A 155 14.68 -16.23 -0.80
C ARG A 155 15.18 -16.10 -2.24
N GLU A 156 16.45 -16.36 -2.47
CA GLU A 156 17.11 -16.17 -3.78
C GLU A 156 16.53 -17.12 -4.82
N GLU A 157 16.30 -18.39 -4.46
CA GLU A 157 15.68 -19.39 -5.35
C GLU A 157 14.23 -19.02 -5.69
N ILE A 158 13.48 -18.51 -4.70
CA ILE A 158 12.08 -18.09 -4.89
C ILE A 158 12.02 -16.86 -5.80
N LEU A 159 12.90 -15.89 -5.58
CA LEU A 159 13.04 -14.69 -6.41
C LEU A 159 13.35 -15.06 -7.86
N GLU A 160 14.35 -15.90 -8.08
CA GLU A 160 14.74 -16.34 -9.43
C GLU A 160 13.58 -17.05 -10.14
N GLU A 161 12.87 -17.93 -9.45
CA GLU A 161 11.79 -18.70 -10.05
C GLU A 161 10.58 -17.81 -10.41
N ILE A 162 10.25 -16.82 -9.58
CA ILE A 162 9.15 -15.89 -9.85
C ILE A 162 9.52 -14.89 -10.95
N ALA A 163 10.80 -14.46 -11.01
CA ALA A 163 11.30 -13.58 -12.06
C ALA A 163 11.29 -14.24 -13.45
N LYS A 164 11.37 -15.58 -13.55
CA LYS A 164 11.20 -16.30 -14.82
C LYS A 164 9.79 -16.18 -15.40
N VAL A 165 8.79 -16.00 -14.54
CA VAL A 165 7.38 -16.02 -14.93
C VAL A 165 6.70 -14.66 -14.83
N THR A 166 7.21 -13.71 -14.06
CA THR A 166 6.63 -12.37 -13.89
C THR A 166 7.68 -11.28 -14.04
N GLU A 167 7.24 -10.10 -14.45
CA GLU A 167 8.09 -8.92 -14.65
C GLU A 167 7.93 -7.94 -13.49
N GLY A 168 8.95 -7.11 -13.27
CA GLY A 168 8.91 -6.03 -12.28
C GLY A 168 9.00 -6.48 -10.82
N VAL A 169 9.58 -7.66 -10.56
CA VAL A 169 9.84 -8.14 -9.18
C VAL A 169 11.00 -7.34 -8.58
N LEU A 170 10.78 -6.71 -7.43
CA LEU A 170 11.79 -5.97 -6.68
C LEU A 170 12.43 -6.82 -5.58
N ASP A 171 11.62 -7.52 -4.81
CA ASP A 171 12.10 -8.27 -3.65
C ASP A 171 11.20 -9.48 -3.34
N VAL A 172 11.75 -10.44 -2.62
CA VAL A 172 11.02 -11.56 -2.02
C VAL A 172 11.33 -11.62 -0.53
N ILE A 173 10.27 -11.62 0.28
CA ILE A 173 10.36 -11.72 1.74
C ILE A 173 9.93 -13.13 2.14
N VAL A 174 10.84 -13.85 2.81
CA VAL A 174 10.61 -15.22 3.28
C VAL A 174 10.80 -15.25 4.78
N TYR A 175 9.80 -15.77 5.49
CA TYR A 175 9.90 -15.96 6.93
C TYR A 175 10.38 -17.37 7.24
N ALA A 176 11.40 -17.46 8.10
CA ALA A 176 11.84 -18.72 8.67
C ALA A 176 10.75 -19.35 9.54
N SER A 177 10.71 -20.67 9.56
CA SER A 177 9.83 -21.44 10.44
C SER A 177 10.28 -21.27 11.88
N ALA A 178 9.34 -20.96 12.76
CA ALA A 178 9.60 -20.83 14.20
C ALA A 178 10.09 -22.15 14.83
N ALA A 179 9.73 -23.29 14.24
CA ALA A 179 10.12 -24.62 14.72
C ALA A 179 11.45 -25.13 14.11
N ASP A 180 11.85 -24.59 12.96
CA ASP A 180 13.05 -25.03 12.24
C ASP A 180 13.55 -23.86 11.39
N LYS A 181 14.60 -23.18 11.86
CA LYS A 181 15.13 -21.98 11.21
C LYS A 181 15.75 -22.25 9.83
N MET A 182 16.01 -23.51 9.48
CA MET A 182 16.48 -23.88 8.13
C MET A 182 15.35 -23.99 7.10
N LYS A 183 14.09 -23.97 7.55
CA LYS A 183 12.91 -24.09 6.69
C LYS A 183 12.17 -22.77 6.61
N ASN A 184 11.56 -22.48 5.47
CA ASN A 184 10.56 -21.42 5.35
C ASN A 184 9.17 -21.91 5.82
N ARG A 185 8.23 -20.96 5.95
CA ARG A 185 6.85 -21.23 6.42
C ARG A 185 5.90 -21.80 5.35
N GLY A 186 6.38 -22.11 4.15
CA GLY A 186 5.58 -22.60 3.02
C GLY A 186 4.97 -21.51 2.15
N PHE A 187 5.38 -20.26 2.36
CA PHE A 187 4.93 -19.09 1.62
C PHE A 187 6.00 -17.99 1.61
N ALA A 188 5.83 -17.03 0.71
CA ALA A 188 6.66 -15.83 0.60
C ALA A 188 5.80 -14.63 0.18
N PHE A 189 6.35 -13.44 0.38
CA PHE A 189 5.82 -12.21 -0.21
C PHE A 189 6.69 -11.77 -1.34
N VAL A 190 6.06 -11.29 -2.39
CA VAL A 190 6.75 -10.78 -3.57
C VAL A 190 6.39 -9.33 -3.72
N GLU A 191 7.39 -8.47 -3.70
CA GLU A 191 7.22 -7.05 -3.94
C GLU A 191 7.46 -6.75 -5.41
N TYR A 192 6.55 -5.99 -5.99
CA TYR A 192 6.65 -5.51 -7.36
C TYR A 192 6.90 -4.00 -7.40
N GLU A 193 7.48 -3.53 -8.50
CA GLU A 193 7.80 -2.12 -8.71
C GLU A 193 6.56 -1.23 -8.80
N SER A 194 5.43 -1.79 -9.21
CA SER A 194 4.18 -1.06 -9.38
C SER A 194 2.97 -1.95 -9.12
N HIS A 195 1.83 -1.31 -8.81
CA HIS A 195 0.56 -2.01 -8.66
C HIS A 195 0.16 -2.75 -9.95
N ARG A 196 0.47 -2.14 -11.12
CA ARG A 196 0.25 -2.76 -12.43
C ARG A 196 1.05 -4.05 -12.57
N ALA A 197 2.35 -4.03 -12.26
CA ALA A 197 3.21 -5.21 -12.32
C ALA A 197 2.68 -6.31 -11.38
N ALA A 198 2.31 -5.95 -10.14
CA ALA A 198 1.71 -6.89 -9.19
C ALA A 198 0.37 -7.47 -9.69
N ALA A 199 -0.49 -6.66 -10.30
CA ALA A 199 -1.78 -7.10 -10.82
C ALA A 199 -1.62 -8.07 -12.00
N MET A 200 -0.70 -7.78 -12.92
CA MET A 200 -0.38 -8.67 -14.03
C MET A 200 0.25 -9.98 -13.53
N ALA A 201 1.17 -9.89 -12.58
CA ALA A 201 1.76 -11.05 -11.93
C ALA A 201 0.71 -11.95 -11.27
N ARG A 202 -0.20 -11.37 -10.47
CA ARG A 202 -1.30 -12.12 -9.84
C ARG A 202 -2.16 -12.84 -10.86
N ARG A 203 -2.51 -12.17 -11.97
CA ARG A 203 -3.31 -12.78 -13.06
C ARG A 203 -2.57 -13.94 -13.73
N LYS A 204 -1.26 -13.81 -13.91
CA LYS A 204 -0.41 -14.83 -14.55
C LYS A 204 -0.16 -16.03 -13.64
N LEU A 205 0.04 -15.78 -12.35
CA LEU A 205 0.33 -16.78 -11.32
C LEU A 205 -0.93 -17.45 -10.71
N MET A 206 -2.12 -17.19 -11.23
CA MET A 206 -3.34 -17.79 -10.69
C MET A 206 -3.27 -19.34 -10.67
N PRO A 207 -3.81 -19.98 -9.61
CA PRO A 207 -3.80 -21.44 -9.49
C PRO A 207 -4.34 -22.13 -10.75
N GLY A 208 -3.62 -23.15 -11.24
CA GLY A 208 -3.98 -23.93 -12.41
C GLY A 208 -3.35 -23.47 -13.74
N ARG A 209 -2.73 -22.29 -13.80
CA ARG A 209 -1.95 -21.85 -14.98
C ARG A 209 -0.45 -22.15 -14.88
N ILE A 210 0.10 -22.06 -13.67
CA ILE A 210 1.55 -22.18 -13.42
C ILE A 210 1.76 -23.07 -12.19
N GLN A 211 2.81 -23.88 -12.26
CA GLN A 211 3.36 -24.62 -11.12
C GLN A 211 4.79 -24.15 -10.88
N LEU A 212 5.15 -23.87 -9.64
CA LEU A 212 6.54 -23.58 -9.26
C LEU A 212 7.13 -24.82 -8.63
N TRP A 213 8.27 -25.29 -9.14
CA TRP A 213 8.90 -26.55 -8.72
C TRP A 213 7.98 -27.79 -8.79
N GLY A 214 7.00 -27.80 -9.69
CA GLY A 214 5.99 -28.87 -9.78
C GLY A 214 4.92 -28.84 -8.68
N HIS A 215 4.90 -27.81 -7.83
CA HIS A 215 3.87 -27.57 -6.83
C HIS A 215 2.85 -26.55 -7.31
N GLN A 216 1.58 -26.80 -7.00
CA GLN A 216 0.54 -25.78 -7.15
C GLN A 216 0.78 -24.66 -6.13
N ILE A 217 0.74 -23.43 -6.63
CA ILE A 217 0.86 -22.22 -5.81
C ILE A 217 -0.50 -21.58 -5.57
N ALA A 218 -0.63 -20.93 -4.42
CA ALA A 218 -1.75 -20.04 -4.12
C ALA A 218 -1.25 -18.61 -4.18
N VAL A 219 -1.90 -17.75 -4.98
CA VAL A 219 -1.51 -16.35 -5.11
C VAL A 219 -2.67 -15.45 -4.74
N ASP A 220 -2.41 -14.52 -3.84
CA ASP A 220 -3.35 -13.44 -3.54
C ASP A 220 -2.63 -12.12 -3.25
N TRP A 221 -3.42 -11.06 -3.16
CA TRP A 221 -2.93 -9.79 -2.65
C TRP A 221 -2.46 -9.95 -1.21
N ALA A 222 -1.24 -9.49 -0.92
CA ALA A 222 -0.80 -9.41 0.46
C ALA A 222 -1.57 -8.30 1.18
N GLU A 223 -1.63 -8.40 2.51
CA GLU A 223 -2.10 -7.28 3.31
C GLU A 223 -1.15 -6.10 3.11
N PRO A 224 -1.65 -4.92 2.74
CA PRO A 224 -0.81 -3.75 2.52
C PRO A 224 -0.07 -3.39 3.80
N GLU A 225 1.21 -3.05 3.68
CA GLU A 225 1.89 -2.43 4.81
C GLU A 225 1.27 -1.06 5.07
N ILE A 226 0.91 -0.84 6.33
CA ILE A 226 0.44 0.47 6.78
C ILE A 226 1.66 1.39 6.75
N ASP A 227 1.61 2.41 5.88
CA ASP A 227 2.53 3.53 5.94
C ASP A 227 2.10 4.41 7.11
N VAL A 228 2.99 4.54 8.10
CA VAL A 228 2.76 5.35 9.29
C VAL A 228 3.48 6.67 9.08
N ASP A 229 2.84 7.79 9.44
CA ASP A 229 3.48 9.08 9.30
C ASP A 229 4.81 9.14 10.06
N GLU A 230 5.78 9.86 9.48
CA GLU A 230 7.13 10.01 10.00
C GLU A 230 7.07 10.69 11.38
N ASP A 231 6.24 11.72 11.53
CA ASP A 231 6.01 12.41 12.80
C ASP A 231 5.48 11.45 13.88
N VAL A 232 4.63 10.49 13.51
CA VAL A 232 4.11 9.48 14.44
C VAL A 232 5.22 8.46 14.77
N MET A 233 5.97 8.01 13.77
CA MET A 233 7.11 7.10 13.94
C MET A 233 8.22 7.71 14.81
N GLU A 234 8.37 9.03 14.82
CA GLU A 234 9.28 9.76 15.70
C GLU A 234 8.90 9.69 17.17
N THR A 235 7.63 9.44 17.49
CA THR A 235 7.19 9.28 18.89
C THR A 235 7.30 7.85 19.41
N VAL A 236 7.57 6.88 18.54
CA VAL A 236 7.60 5.46 18.90
C VAL A 236 8.79 5.13 19.80
N LYS A 237 8.49 4.46 20.92
CA LYS A 237 9.46 3.96 21.91
C LYS A 237 9.45 2.42 22.03
N ILE A 238 8.78 1.75 21.10
CA ILE A 238 8.58 0.31 21.16
C ILE A 238 9.32 -0.33 20.00
N LEU A 239 10.12 -1.34 20.32
CA LEU A 239 10.77 -2.18 19.34
C LEU A 239 9.93 -3.40 19.05
N TYR A 240 9.80 -3.73 17.77
CA TYR A 240 9.32 -4.99 17.27
C TYR A 240 10.53 -5.88 16.98
N VAL A 241 10.63 -6.97 17.73
CA VAL A 241 11.75 -7.90 17.68
C VAL A 241 11.26 -9.20 17.06
N ARG A 242 11.75 -9.56 15.88
CA ARG A 242 11.41 -10.81 15.19
C ARG A 242 12.54 -11.83 15.28
N ASN A 243 12.22 -13.03 14.80
CA ASN A 243 13.12 -14.15 14.67
C ASN A 243 13.69 -14.62 16.02
N LEU A 244 12.87 -14.57 17.07
CA LEU A 244 13.20 -15.18 18.36
C LEU A 244 13.03 -16.71 18.29
N MET A 245 13.67 -17.42 19.22
CA MET A 245 13.36 -18.83 19.44
C MET A 245 12.04 -18.95 20.22
N ILE A 246 11.32 -20.06 20.02
CA ILE A 246 10.07 -20.32 20.76
C ILE A 246 10.36 -20.40 22.26
N GLU A 247 11.52 -20.91 22.64
CA GLU A 247 11.96 -21.11 24.03
C GLU A 247 12.47 -19.83 24.70
N THR A 248 12.88 -18.81 23.93
CA THR A 248 13.37 -17.54 24.49
C THR A 248 12.32 -16.95 25.43
N THR A 249 12.70 -16.59 26.65
CA THR A 249 11.75 -16.05 27.64
C THR A 249 11.64 -14.53 27.56
N GLU A 250 10.54 -13.96 28.05
CA GLU A 250 10.39 -12.50 28.19
C GLU A 250 11.47 -11.90 29.09
N ASP A 251 11.90 -12.62 30.13
CA ASP A 251 12.98 -12.19 31.03
C ASP A 251 14.34 -12.15 30.33
N THR A 252 14.66 -13.15 29.50
CA THR A 252 15.86 -13.14 28.66
C THR A 252 15.88 -11.91 27.76
N ILE A 253 14.76 -11.64 27.08
CA ILE A 253 14.62 -10.48 26.18
C ILE A 253 14.78 -9.18 26.99
N LYS A 254 14.10 -9.06 28.14
CA LYS A 254 14.20 -7.87 28.98
C LYS A 254 15.63 -7.59 29.43
N LYS A 255 16.38 -8.65 29.80
CA LYS A 255 17.78 -8.55 30.20
C LYS A 255 18.67 -8.11 29.05
N VAL A 256 18.54 -8.72 27.87
CA VAL A 256 19.36 -8.39 26.69
C VAL A 256 19.10 -6.97 26.21
N PHE A 257 17.83 -6.56 26.11
CA PHE A 257 17.47 -5.22 25.65
C PHE A 257 17.71 -4.13 26.71
N GLY A 258 17.80 -4.50 27.99
CA GLY A 258 18.16 -3.61 29.09
C GLY A 258 19.66 -3.56 29.42
N GLN A 259 20.53 -4.27 28.68
CA GLN A 259 21.94 -4.40 29.03
C GLN A 259 22.73 -3.08 28.94
N PHE A 260 22.28 -2.16 28.08
CA PHE A 260 22.95 -0.88 27.86
C PHE A 260 22.54 0.18 28.89
N ASN A 261 21.34 0.05 29.45
CA ASN A 261 20.79 0.96 30.46
C ASN A 261 19.83 0.20 31.39
N PRO A 262 20.28 -0.24 32.58
CA PRO A 262 19.45 -1.00 33.50
C PRO A 262 18.17 -0.24 33.88
N GLY A 263 17.01 -0.83 33.57
CA GLY A 263 15.70 -0.23 33.85
C GLY A 263 15.07 0.53 32.68
N CYS A 264 15.75 0.67 31.53
CA CYS A 264 15.17 1.35 30.36
C CYS A 264 13.99 0.58 29.74
N VAL A 265 13.95 -0.75 29.90
CA VAL A 265 12.88 -1.62 29.41
C VAL A 265 11.75 -1.70 30.45
N GLU A 266 10.63 -1.07 30.13
CA GLU A 266 9.43 -1.06 30.98
C GLU A 266 8.72 -2.42 30.94
N ARG A 267 8.49 -2.93 29.72
CA ARG A 267 7.71 -4.15 29.50
C ARG A 267 8.17 -4.90 28.26
N VAL A 268 8.19 -6.22 28.35
CA VAL A 268 8.31 -7.11 27.18
C VAL A 268 6.99 -7.87 27.04
N LYS A 269 6.51 -8.00 25.80
CA LYS A 269 5.40 -8.89 25.46
C LYS A 269 5.86 -9.80 24.33
N LYS A 270 6.14 -11.06 24.64
CA LYS A 270 6.54 -12.07 23.66
C LYS A 270 5.32 -12.82 23.15
N ILE A 271 5.29 -13.04 21.85
CA ILE A 271 4.29 -13.84 21.16
C ILE A 271 5.05 -14.79 20.23
N ARG A 272 5.21 -16.05 20.66
CA ARG A 272 5.93 -17.10 19.92
C ARG A 272 7.36 -16.71 19.55
N ASP A 273 7.61 -16.35 18.29
CA ASP A 273 8.92 -16.06 17.72
C ASP A 273 9.15 -14.57 17.46
N TYR A 274 8.31 -13.71 18.04
CA TYR A 274 8.54 -12.27 18.07
C TYR A 274 8.13 -11.66 19.42
N ALA A 275 8.55 -10.42 19.67
CA ALA A 275 8.22 -9.69 20.88
C ALA A 275 8.09 -8.18 20.63
N PHE A 276 7.33 -7.53 21.50
CA PHE A 276 7.31 -6.07 21.62
C PHE A 276 8.05 -5.67 22.89
N VAL A 277 9.07 -4.82 22.74
CA VAL A 277 9.89 -4.31 23.84
C VAL A 277 9.58 -2.83 24.02
N HIS A 278 8.96 -2.50 25.15
CA HIS A 278 8.60 -1.13 25.52
C HIS A 278 9.76 -0.47 26.26
N PHE A 279 10.27 0.63 25.70
CA PHE A 279 11.29 1.46 26.33
C PHE A 279 10.68 2.71 26.95
N THR A 280 11.32 3.19 28.01
CA THR A 280 10.98 4.44 28.69
C THR A 280 11.24 5.65 27.79
N THR A 281 12.35 5.61 27.05
CA THR A 281 12.82 6.68 26.16
C THR A 281 12.99 6.16 24.74
N ARG A 282 12.91 7.07 23.75
CA ARG A 282 13.14 6.71 22.35
C ARG A 282 14.63 6.46 22.12
N GLU A 283 15.47 7.22 22.78
CA GLU A 283 16.92 7.18 22.68
C GLU A 283 17.43 5.79 23.05
N ASP A 284 16.94 5.21 24.15
CA ASP A 284 17.26 3.85 24.56
C ASP A 284 16.76 2.82 23.53
N ALA A 285 15.56 3.00 22.96
CA ALA A 285 15.02 2.11 21.94
C ALA A 285 15.87 2.11 20.66
N ILE A 286 16.25 3.29 20.17
CA ILE A 286 17.10 3.42 18.98
C ILE A 286 18.50 2.86 19.25
N HIS A 287 19.06 3.11 20.43
CA HIS A 287 20.35 2.57 20.82
C HIS A 287 20.32 1.03 20.86
N ALA A 288 19.30 0.44 21.50
CA ALA A 288 19.12 -1.00 21.52
C ALA A 288 18.90 -1.59 20.12
N MET A 289 18.10 -0.93 19.28
CA MET A 289 17.87 -1.36 17.89
C MET A 289 19.16 -1.40 17.09
N ASN A 290 19.97 -0.34 17.13
CA ASN A 290 21.21 -0.24 16.36
C ASN A 290 22.26 -1.27 16.79
N ASN A 291 22.27 -1.66 18.08
CA ASN A 291 23.26 -2.61 18.62
C ASN A 291 22.79 -4.07 18.63
N LEU A 292 21.48 -4.33 18.64
CA LEU A 292 20.92 -5.69 18.76
C LEU A 292 20.31 -6.21 17.46
N ASN A 293 20.07 -5.34 16.47
CA ASN A 293 19.63 -5.82 15.15
C ASN A 293 20.74 -6.66 14.49
N GLY A 294 20.40 -7.89 14.11
CA GLY A 294 21.31 -8.87 13.52
C GLY A 294 22.12 -9.70 14.54
N VAL A 295 22.05 -9.39 15.84
CA VAL A 295 22.78 -10.14 16.88
C VAL A 295 22.15 -11.51 17.09
N GLU A 296 22.99 -12.53 17.29
CA GLU A 296 22.52 -13.87 17.61
C GLU A 296 22.09 -13.97 19.08
N LEU A 297 20.84 -14.37 19.31
CA LEU A 297 20.28 -14.70 20.61
C LEU A 297 19.79 -16.15 20.59
N GLU A 298 20.39 -17.00 21.42
CA GLU A 298 20.02 -18.41 21.55
C GLU A 298 20.01 -19.17 20.21
N GLY A 299 20.98 -18.87 19.33
CA GLY A 299 21.10 -19.51 18.01
C GLY A 299 20.19 -18.93 16.92
N SER A 300 19.56 -17.78 17.17
CA SER A 300 18.73 -17.09 16.17
C SER A 300 19.13 -15.62 16.05
N CYS A 301 19.39 -15.15 14.83
CA CYS A 301 19.72 -13.74 14.58
C CYS A 301 18.49 -12.86 14.72
N LEU A 302 18.53 -11.90 15.65
CA LEU A 302 17.44 -10.98 15.90
C LEU A 302 17.23 -10.05 14.71
N GLU A 303 15.97 -9.74 14.42
CA GLU A 303 15.61 -8.63 13.55
C GLU A 303 14.84 -7.61 14.38
N VAL A 304 15.40 -6.41 14.53
CA VAL A 304 14.87 -5.38 15.43
C VAL A 304 14.50 -4.15 14.62
N THR A 305 13.24 -3.75 14.69
CA THR A 305 12.72 -2.53 14.05
C THR A 305 11.84 -1.73 15.01
N LEU A 306 11.58 -0.46 14.70
CA LEU A 306 10.53 0.29 15.41
C LEU A 306 9.16 -0.33 15.11
N ALA A 307 8.35 -0.54 16.15
CA ALA A 307 6.99 -1.03 15.99
C ALA A 307 6.15 0.02 15.26
N LYS A 308 5.44 -0.39 14.20
CA LYS A 308 4.52 0.50 13.48
C LYS A 308 3.23 0.64 14.31
N PRO A 309 2.92 1.83 14.87
CA PRO A 309 1.67 2.04 15.58
C PRO A 309 0.51 2.00 14.60
N VAL A 310 -0.61 1.39 15.01
CA VAL A 310 -1.83 1.36 14.21
C VAL A 310 -2.95 2.00 15.01
N ASP A 311 -3.74 2.82 14.34
CA ASP A 311 -4.94 3.38 14.96
C ASP A 311 -5.92 2.23 15.32
N LYS A 312 -6.46 2.26 16.53
CA LYS A 312 -7.31 1.19 17.07
C LYS A 312 -8.65 1.07 16.35
N GLU A 313 -9.19 2.16 15.82
CA GLU A 313 -10.38 2.11 14.96
C GLU A 313 -10.03 1.50 13.61
N GLN A 314 -8.88 1.88 13.05
CA GLN A 314 -8.42 1.34 11.78
C GLN A 314 -8.16 -0.18 11.89
N TYR A 315 -7.46 -0.63 12.94
CA TYR A 315 -7.22 -2.04 13.24
C TYR A 315 -8.54 -2.85 13.42
N THR A 316 -9.53 -2.26 14.11
CA THR A 316 -10.83 -2.89 14.33
C THR A 316 -11.65 -2.99 13.04
N ARG A 317 -11.61 -1.96 12.17
CA ARG A 317 -12.27 -1.99 10.84
C ARG A 317 -11.63 -3.04 9.93
N TYR A 318 -10.30 -3.18 9.95
CA TYR A 318 -9.59 -4.24 9.21
C TYR A 318 -10.00 -5.65 9.68
N GLN A 319 -10.07 -5.91 10.98
CA GLN A 319 -10.55 -7.21 11.50
C GLN A 319 -12.03 -7.49 11.18
N LYS A 320 -12.89 -6.46 11.15
CA LYS A 320 -14.32 -6.62 10.79
C LYS A 320 -14.50 -6.93 9.30
N ALA A 321 -13.71 -6.30 8.43
CA ALA A 321 -13.74 -6.56 7.00
C ALA A 321 -13.21 -7.97 6.66
N ALA A 322 -12.24 -8.49 7.42
CA ALA A 322 -11.78 -9.89 7.32
C ALA A 322 -12.80 -10.92 7.86
N LYS A 323 -13.82 -10.50 8.63
CA LYS A 323 -14.82 -11.39 9.25
C LYS A 323 -16.26 -11.22 8.74
N GLY A 324 -16.52 -10.35 7.76
CA GLY A 324 -17.83 -10.23 7.12
C GLY A 324 -19.00 -9.84 8.04
N GLY A 325 -18.82 -8.88 8.94
CA GLY A 325 -19.85 -8.47 9.92
C GLY A 325 -20.35 -7.02 9.73
N ALA A 326 -21.67 -6.83 9.86
CA ALA A 326 -22.40 -5.56 9.67
C ALA A 326 -22.05 -4.45 10.68
N ALA A 327 -22.31 -3.21 10.26
CA ALA A 327 -21.92 -1.96 10.92
C ALA A 327 -22.65 -1.67 12.25
N ALA A 328 -21.92 -1.08 13.20
CA ALA A 328 -22.47 -0.31 14.31
C ALA A 328 -21.72 1.03 14.41
N THR A 329 -22.45 2.09 14.74
CA THR A 329 -22.07 3.52 14.77
C THR A 329 -20.98 3.84 15.81
N PRO A 330 -20.08 4.82 15.55
CA PRO A 330 -19.03 5.19 16.51
C PRO A 330 -19.50 6.25 17.51
N GLU A 331 -19.15 6.07 18.79
CA GLU A 331 -19.11 7.13 19.80
C GLU A 331 -17.70 7.71 19.87
N VAL A 332 -17.61 9.05 19.91
CA VAL A 332 -16.37 9.81 19.93
C VAL A 332 -15.84 9.92 21.37
N THR A 333 -14.64 9.40 21.64
CA THR A 333 -13.87 9.75 22.85
C THR A 333 -12.50 10.31 22.45
N GLN A 334 -12.18 11.49 22.99
CA GLN A 334 -10.96 12.27 22.71
C GLN A 334 -9.78 11.72 23.51
N GLN A 335 -9.09 10.69 22.99
CA GLN A 335 -7.67 10.38 23.26
C GLN A 335 -7.22 9.29 22.28
N PRO A 336 -6.11 9.46 21.52
CA PRO A 336 -5.68 8.46 20.56
C PRO A 336 -5.15 7.22 21.29
N ASN A 337 -5.95 6.16 21.28
CA ASN A 337 -5.66 4.90 21.96
C ASN A 337 -4.97 3.97 20.95
N TYR A 338 -3.69 4.17 20.64
CA TYR A 338 -2.96 3.38 19.64
C TYR A 338 -2.88 1.90 20.02
N VAL A 339 -3.02 1.01 19.02
CA VAL A 339 -2.76 -0.44 19.15
C VAL A 339 -1.62 -0.80 18.22
N TYR A 340 -0.59 -1.47 18.74
CA TYR A 340 0.50 -1.96 17.90
C TYR A 340 -0.03 -3.16 17.11
N SER A 341 -0.02 -3.08 15.78
CA SER A 341 -0.48 -4.21 14.98
C SER A 341 0.49 -5.37 15.15
N CYS A 342 -0.08 -6.54 15.43
CA CYS A 342 0.57 -7.78 15.06
C CYS A 342 0.58 -7.88 13.54
N ASP A 343 1.61 -8.52 13.03
CA ASP A 343 1.63 -8.95 11.65
C ASP A 343 0.38 -9.84 11.37
N PRO A 344 -0.28 -9.70 10.20
CA PRO A 344 -1.46 -10.49 9.81
C PRO A 344 -1.27 -12.02 9.86
N TYR A 345 -0.04 -12.50 9.69
CA TYR A 345 0.37 -13.91 9.66
C TYR A 345 0.32 -14.58 11.03
N THR A 346 0.22 -13.81 12.11
CA THR A 346 -0.13 -14.36 13.41
C THR A 346 -1.57 -14.92 13.41
N LEU A 347 -2.53 -14.30 12.70
CA LEU A 347 -3.95 -14.71 12.70
C LEU A 347 -4.22 -16.01 11.93
N ALA A 348 -3.53 -16.24 10.81
CA ALA A 348 -3.71 -17.45 9.98
C ALA A 348 -3.29 -18.76 10.66
N TYR A 349 -2.34 -18.69 11.61
CA TYR A 349 -1.90 -19.88 12.36
C TYR A 349 -2.87 -20.26 13.49
N TYR A 350 -3.75 -19.35 13.94
CA TYR A 350 -4.76 -19.61 14.97
C TYR A 350 -6.08 -20.17 14.42
N GLY A 351 -6.06 -20.79 13.24
CA GLY A 351 -7.23 -21.46 12.67
C GLY A 351 -8.26 -20.50 12.05
N TYR A 352 -7.90 -19.23 11.83
CA TYR A 352 -8.68 -18.38 10.92
C TYR A 352 -8.45 -18.85 9.48
N PRO A 353 -9.51 -18.94 8.65
CA PRO A 353 -9.37 -19.36 7.26
C PRO A 353 -8.35 -18.49 6.54
N TYR A 354 -7.65 -19.03 5.54
CA TYR A 354 -6.69 -18.30 4.67
C TYR A 354 -7.23 -16.93 4.21
N ASN A 355 -8.56 -16.79 4.12
CA ASN A 355 -9.30 -15.55 3.90
C ASN A 355 -8.97 -14.38 4.86
N ALA A 356 -8.36 -14.63 6.03
CA ALA A 356 -7.95 -13.59 6.97
C ALA A 356 -6.58 -12.94 6.61
N LEU A 357 -5.82 -13.53 5.68
CA LEU A 357 -4.61 -12.95 5.09
C LEU A 357 -4.86 -12.26 3.74
N ILE A 358 -6.10 -12.39 3.25
CA ILE A 358 -6.56 -11.87 1.97
C ILE A 358 -7.21 -10.54 2.31
N GLY A 359 -6.66 -9.46 1.76
CA GLY A 359 -7.18 -8.11 2.00
C GLY A 359 -8.70 -8.01 1.74
N PRO A 360 -9.39 -7.03 2.34
CA PRO A 360 -10.86 -6.94 2.38
C PRO A 360 -11.56 -6.75 1.02
N ASN A 361 -10.82 -6.71 -0.08
CA ASN A 361 -11.34 -6.38 -1.41
C ASN A 361 -12.02 -7.54 -2.15
N ARG A 362 -12.30 -8.66 -1.49
CA ARG A 362 -13.02 -9.78 -2.12
C ARG A 362 -14.44 -9.38 -2.56
N ASP A 363 -15.06 -8.42 -1.89
CA ASP A 363 -16.44 -8.00 -2.18
C ASP A 363 -16.57 -7.01 -3.35
N TYR A 364 -15.47 -6.45 -3.86
CA TYR A 364 -15.51 -5.55 -5.02
C TYR A 364 -15.46 -6.28 -6.37
N PHE A 365 -15.13 -7.57 -6.40
CA PHE A 365 -14.88 -8.31 -7.65
C PHE A 365 -15.67 -9.61 -7.80
N VAL A 366 -16.64 -9.88 -6.92
CA VAL A 366 -17.59 -11.00 -7.08
C VAL A 366 -19.01 -10.46 -7.07
N LYS A 367 -19.42 -9.83 -8.18
CA LYS A 367 -20.82 -9.85 -8.63
C LYS A 367 -20.85 -9.83 -10.16
N GLY A 368 -21.36 -10.94 -10.72
CA GLY A 368 -21.95 -11.05 -12.05
C GLY A 368 -20.99 -10.94 -13.21
#